data_AF-A0A2V8SGH1-F1
#
_entry.id   AF-A0A2V8SGH1-F1
#
_cell.length_a   1.000
_cell.length_b   1.000
_cell.length_c   1.000
_cell.angle_alpha   90.00
_cell.angle_beta   90.00
_cell.angle_gamma   90.00
#
_symmetry.space_group_name_H-M   'P 1'
#
loop_
_entity.id
_entity.type
_entity.pdbx_description
1 polymer ?
#
loop_
_entity_poly.entity_id
_entity_poly.type
_entity_poly.pdbx_seq_one_letter_code
_entity_poly.pdbx_strand_id
1 'polypeptide(L)'
;SGLDKNSAEEIFRVGGRVTNSKGQPLAGATVNAAGLSAVTDEEGRYALGGVPGGSLGLEVRAGAQSGSFEIVVPAPAGKTYDLQLP
;
A
#
# COMPACT_ATOMS: atom_id res chain seq x y z
N SER A 1 0.44 0.03 37.37
CA SER A 1 -0.20 -0.75 36.30
C SER A 1 0.12 -0.13 34.96
N GLY A 2 1.28 -0.50 34.40
CA GLY A 2 1.59 -0.19 33.01
C GLY A 2 0.78 -1.16 32.16
N LEU A 3 0.03 -0.61 31.22
CA LEU A 3 -0.99 -1.29 30.43
C LEU A 3 -0.42 -2.59 29.83
N ASP A 4 -1.24 -3.62 30.01
CA ASP A 4 -1.10 -4.98 29.55
C ASP A 4 -0.66 -5.08 28.09
N LYS A 5 0.23 -6.05 27.88
CA LYS A 5 0.78 -6.48 26.60
C LYS A 5 -0.26 -7.30 25.83
N ASN A 6 -1.33 -6.66 25.39
CA ASN A 6 -2.19 -7.21 24.35
C ASN A 6 -1.88 -6.50 23.04
N SER A 7 -0.69 -6.75 22.49
CA SER A 7 -0.35 -6.49 21.10
C SER A 7 -1.19 -7.41 20.22
N ALA A 8 -2.51 -7.21 20.21
CA ALA A 8 -3.28 -7.59 19.04
C ALA A 8 -2.65 -6.82 17.89
N GLU A 9 -2.12 -7.52 16.89
CA GLU A 9 -1.70 -6.90 15.65
C GLU A 9 -2.90 -6.08 15.15
N GLU A 10 -2.84 -4.76 15.32
CA GLU A 10 -3.92 -3.92 14.82
C GLU A 10 -3.91 -4.11 13.30
N ILE A 11 -5.02 -4.63 12.78
CA ILE A 11 -5.19 -4.92 11.36
C ILE A 11 -5.81 -3.70 10.69
N PHE A 12 -5.08 -3.15 9.74
CA PHE A 12 -5.44 -1.95 9.01
C PHE A 12 -5.96 -2.29 7.62
N ARG A 13 -6.63 -1.30 7.04
CA ARG A 13 -6.87 -1.22 5.61
C ARG A 13 -5.91 -0.17 5.04
N VAL A 14 -5.03 -0.60 4.15
CA VAL A 14 -4.07 0.27 3.46
C VAL A 14 -4.59 0.53 2.06
N GLY A 15 -4.70 1.79 1.66
CA GLY A 15 -5.14 2.16 0.33
C GLY A 15 -4.60 3.51 -0.10
N GLY A 16 -4.38 3.63 -1.41
CA GLY A 16 -3.81 4.81 -2.04
C GLY A 16 -4.02 4.74 -3.55
N ARG A 17 -3.26 5.55 -4.28
CA ARG A 17 -3.30 5.62 -5.74
C ARG A 17 -1.95 5.23 -6.35
N VAL A 18 -1.98 4.47 -7.43
CA VAL A 18 -0.81 4.17 -8.26
C VAL A 18 -0.82 5.07 -9.49
N THR A 19 0.28 5.78 -9.71
CA THR A 19 0.49 6.64 -10.88
C THR A 19 1.80 6.34 -11.59
N ASN A 20 1.93 6.80 -12.84
CA ASN A 20 3.21 6.88 -13.53
C ASN A 20 3.98 8.17 -13.18
N SER A 21 5.19 8.31 -13.71
CA SER A 21 6.04 9.50 -13.53
C SER A 21 5.43 10.83 -14.00
N LYS A 22 4.35 10.80 -14.79
CA LYS A 22 3.60 11.97 -15.24
C LYS A 22 2.37 12.26 -14.35
N GLY A 23 2.17 11.51 -13.28
CA GLY A 23 1.01 11.63 -12.39
C GLY A 23 -0.29 11.04 -12.94
N GLN A 24 -0.23 10.31 -14.07
CA GLN A 24 -1.42 9.67 -14.64
C GLN A 24 -1.75 8.38 -13.88
N PRO A 25 -3.03 8.09 -13.61
CA PRO A 25 -3.41 6.84 -12.95
C PRO A 25 -3.01 5.63 -13.76
N LEU A 26 -2.59 4.58 -13.07
CA LEU A 26 -2.31 3.28 -13.66
C LEU A 26 -3.41 2.31 -13.26
N ALA A 27 -4.39 2.11 -14.14
CA ALA A 27 -5.44 1.10 -13.99
C ALA A 27 -4.90 -0.30 -14.28
N GLY A 28 -5.42 -1.32 -13.58
CA GLY A 28 -4.97 -2.71 -13.75
C GLY A 28 -3.57 -3.01 -13.21
N ALA A 29 -2.95 -2.08 -12.48
CA ALA A 29 -1.71 -2.33 -11.76
C ALA A 29 -1.98 -3.30 -10.60
N THR A 30 -1.12 -4.30 -10.44
CA THR A 30 -1.19 -5.23 -9.31
C THR A 30 -0.27 -4.74 -8.20
N VAL A 31 -0.81 -4.55 -7.00
CA VAL A 31 -0.10 -4.20 -5.77
C VAL A 31 -0.08 -5.43 -4.87
N ASN A 32 1.11 -5.94 -4.54
CA ASN A 32 1.29 -7.11 -3.68
C ASN A 32 2.06 -6.73 -2.42
N ALA A 33 1.64 -7.24 -1.27
CA ALA A 33 2.33 -7.03 0.00
C ALA A 33 1.97 -8.13 1.00
N ALA A 34 2.95 -8.76 1.63
CA ALA A 34 2.74 -9.76 2.68
C ALA A 34 1.71 -10.88 2.32
N GLY A 35 1.68 -11.32 1.06
CA GLY A 35 0.71 -12.32 0.57
C GLY A 35 -0.68 -11.78 0.23
N LEU A 36 -0.93 -10.49 0.45
CA LEU A 36 -2.11 -9.77 0.00
C LEU A 36 -1.90 -9.22 -1.41
N SER A 37 -2.99 -9.05 -2.16
CA SER A 37 -2.98 -8.49 -3.51
C SER A 37 -4.19 -7.60 -3.76
N ALA A 38 -4.00 -6.51 -4.50
CA ALA A 38 -5.05 -5.65 -5.01
C ALA A 38 -4.74 -5.23 -6.44
N VAL A 39 -5.79 -5.10 -7.25
CA VAL A 39 -5.70 -4.54 -8.61
C VAL A 39 -6.29 -3.15 -8.59
N THR A 40 -5.61 -2.19 -9.21
CA THR A 40 -6.07 -0.80 -9.24
C THR A 40 -7.27 -0.59 -10.16
N ASP A 41 -8.18 0.28 -9.75
CA ASP A 41 -9.32 0.74 -10.56
C ASP A 41 -8.91 1.71 -11.69
N GLU A 42 -9.88 2.22 -12.47
CA GLU A 42 -9.65 3.17 -13.57
C GLU A 42 -8.99 4.48 -13.12
N GLU A 43 -9.20 4.87 -11.87
CA GLU A 43 -8.54 6.00 -11.25
C GLU A 43 -7.24 5.62 -10.55
N GLY A 44 -6.75 4.39 -10.70
CA GLY A 44 -5.50 3.92 -10.12
C GLY A 44 -5.58 3.63 -8.62
N ARG A 45 -6.76 3.59 -8.01
CA ARG A 45 -6.89 3.35 -6.56
C ARG A 45 -6.76 1.87 -6.25
N TYR A 46 -6.04 1.55 -5.17
CA TYR A 46 -5.94 0.20 -4.60
C TYR A 46 -6.35 0.20 -3.13
N ALA A 47 -6.74 -0.98 -2.63
CA ALA A 47 -6.96 -1.20 -1.21
C ALA A 47 -6.60 -2.64 -0.81
N LEU A 48 -5.67 -2.77 0.14
CA LEU A 48 -5.31 -4.01 0.83
C LEU A 48 -5.97 -4.02 2.21
N GLY A 49 -6.62 -5.13 2.57
CA GLY A 49 -7.23 -5.33 3.89
C GLY A 49 -6.49 -6.38 4.71
N GLY A 50 -6.59 -6.31 6.04
CA GLY A 50 -5.96 -7.28 6.93
C GLY A 50 -4.45 -7.07 7.06
N VAL A 51 -4.00 -5.82 6.96
CA VAL A 51 -2.58 -5.47 7.01
C VAL A 51 -2.14 -5.23 8.45
N PRO A 52 -1.20 -6.00 9.01
CA PRO A 52 -0.65 -5.72 10.33
C PRO A 52 0.05 -4.35 10.38
N GLY A 53 0.00 -3.69 11.52
CA GLY A 53 0.80 -2.50 11.78
C GLY A 53 2.31 -2.78 11.70
N GLY A 54 3.08 -1.80 11.24
CA GLY A 54 4.54 -1.87 11.09
C GLY A 54 5.03 -1.48 9.70
N SER A 55 6.29 -1.82 9.40
CA SER A 55 6.87 -1.64 8.07
C SER A 55 6.30 -2.68 7.11
N LEU A 56 5.83 -2.22 5.95
CA LEU A 56 5.28 -3.06 4.90
C LEU A 56 6.00 -2.78 3.58
N GLY A 57 6.55 -3.84 2.98
CA GLY A 57 7.07 -3.81 1.62
C GLY A 57 5.96 -4.08 0.60
N LEU A 58 5.84 -3.21 -0.40
CA LEU A 58 4.93 -3.35 -1.53
C LEU A 58 5.71 -3.59 -2.80
N GLU A 59 5.22 -4.52 -3.61
CA GLU A 59 5.65 -4.71 -4.99
C GLU A 59 4.50 -4.34 -5.92
N VAL A 60 4.74 -3.40 -6.83
CA VAL A 60 3.75 -2.92 -7.79
C VAL A 60 4.20 -3.29 -9.20
N ARG A 61 3.28 -3.83 -10.00
CA ARG A 61 3.49 -4.12 -11.42
C ARG A 61 2.35 -3.56 -12.26
N ALA A 62 2.68 -2.87 -13.35
CA ALA A 62 1.73 -2.34 -14.33
C ALA A 62 2.30 -2.56 -15.75
N GLY A 63 1.85 -3.61 -16.43
CA GLY A 63 2.44 -4.03 -17.71
C GLY A 63 3.95 -4.30 -17.57
N ALA A 64 4.77 -3.57 -18.30
CA ALA A 64 6.23 -3.67 -18.23
C ALA A 64 6.89 -2.85 -17.10
N GLN A 65 6.13 -1.96 -16.43
CA GLN A 65 6.63 -1.14 -15.33
C GLN A 65 6.50 -1.90 -14.00
N SER A 66 7.51 -1.79 -13.15
CA SER A 66 7.47 -2.33 -11.79
C SER A 66 8.25 -1.47 -10.80
N GLY A 67 7.89 -1.53 -9.54
CA GLY A 67 8.58 -0.82 -8.47
C GLY A 67 8.35 -1.47 -7.11
N SER A 68 9.32 -1.28 -6.22
CA SER A 68 9.25 -1.71 -4.83
C SER A 68 9.21 -0.50 -3.91
N PHE A 69 8.31 -0.53 -2.94
CA PHE A 69 8.09 0.57 -1.99
C PHE A 69 8.08 0.03 -0.57
N GLU A 70 8.51 0.85 0.38
CA GLU A 70 8.38 0.56 1.81
C GLU A 70 7.52 1.66 2.45
N ILE A 71 6.48 1.24 3.19
CA ILE A 71 5.59 2.14 3.93
C ILE A 71 5.54 1.75 5.39
N VAL A 72 5.04 2.66 6.23
CA VAL A 72 4.73 2.39 7.64
C VAL A 72 3.21 2.41 7.84
N VAL A 73 2.68 1.44 8.57
CA VAL A 73 1.26 1.29 8.88
C VAL A 73 1.04 1.43 10.39
N PRO A 74 0.20 2.37 10.86
CA PRO A 74 -0.46 3.42 10.09
C PRO A 74 0.54 4.49 9.59
N ALA A 75 0.16 5.23 8.54
CA ALA A 75 0.99 6.28 7.98
C ALA A 75 1.22 7.40 9.01
N PRO A 76 2.44 7.97 9.08
CA PRO A 76 2.67 9.18 9.86
C PRO A 76 1.77 10.33 9.39
N ALA A 77 1.47 11.27 10.29
CA ALA A 77 0.63 12.43 9.97
C ALA A 77 1.12 13.16 8.71
N GLY A 78 0.21 13.39 7.75
CA GLY A 78 0.50 14.07 6.49
C GLY A 78 1.16 13.20 5.41
N LYS A 79 1.29 11.88 5.62
CA LYS A 79 1.73 10.94 4.59
C LYS A 79 0.55 10.18 3.98
N THR A 80 0.66 9.82 2.71
CA THR A 80 -0.29 8.97 1.99
C THR A 80 0.38 7.65 1.61
N TYR A 81 -0.43 6.69 1.16
CA TYR A 81 0.03 5.42 0.60
C TYR A 81 0.10 5.45 -0.94
N ASP A 82 0.20 6.63 -1.53
CA ASP A 82 0.29 6.77 -2.98
C ASP A 82 1.65 6.30 -3.48
N LEU A 83 1.65 5.60 -4.61
CA LEU A 83 2.82 4.95 -5.19
C LEU A 83 3.02 5.49 -6.61
N GLN A 84 4.26 5.78 -6.97
CA GLN A 84 4.59 6.29 -8.30
C GLN A 84 5.64 5.40 -8.96
N LEU A 85 5.25 4.75 -10.07
CA LEU A 85 6.18 3.98 -10.89
C LEU A 85 7.02 4.92 -11.80
N PRO A 86 8.27 4.53 -12.13
CA PRO A 86 9.13 5.29 -13.03
C PRO A 86 8.54 5.41 -14.44
#